data_AF-A0A1M7IFJ8-F1
#
_entry.id   AF-A0A1M7IFJ8-F1
#
_cell.length_a   1.000
_cell.length_b   1.000
_cell.length_c   1.000
_cell.angle_alpha   90.00
_cell.angle_beta   90.00
_cell.angle_gamma   90.00
#
_symmetry.space_group_name_H-M   'P 1'
#
loop_
_entity.id
_entity.type
_entity.pdbx_description
1 polymer ?
#
loop_
_entity_poly.entity_id
_entity_poly.type
_entity_poly.pdbx_seq_one_letter_code
_entity_poly.pdbx_strand_id
1 'polypeptide(L)' 'MANLTAKELSSMNDLLDGEEQLVKKFQMLANSTNDQELKQTFSSISQKHQQHFDAIYAKLK' A
#
# COMPACT_ATOMS: atom_id res chain seq x y z
N MET A 1 -13.99 16.37 -6.44
CA MET A 1 -13.07 16.76 -7.53
C MET A 1 -11.98 17.61 -6.94
N ALA A 2 -11.01 16.95 -6.31
CA ALA A 2 -9.89 17.66 -5.72
C ALA A 2 -9.21 18.49 -6.82
N ASN A 3 -9.04 19.78 -6.59
CA ASN A 3 -8.38 20.73 -7.47
C ASN A 3 -6.85 20.47 -7.45
N LEU A 4 -6.47 19.20 -7.60
CA LEU A 4 -5.09 18.73 -7.56
C LEU A 4 -4.40 19.21 -8.82
N THR A 5 -3.26 19.85 -8.63
CA THR A 5 -2.39 20.18 -9.76
C THR A 5 -1.85 18.88 -10.39
N ALA A 6 -1.43 18.94 -11.65
CA ALA A 6 -0.84 17.79 -12.34
C ALA A 6 0.35 17.18 -11.57
N LYS A 7 1.10 18.01 -10.84
CA LYS A 7 2.20 17.57 -9.98
C LYS A 7 1.71 16.78 -8.78
N GLU A 8 0.67 17.26 -8.09
CA GLU A 8 0.09 16.53 -6.96
C GLU A 8 -0.57 15.23 -7.40
N LEU A 9 -1.24 15.21 -8.56
CA LEU A 9 -1.79 13.98 -9.14
C LEU A 9 -0.69 12.96 -9.43
N SER A 10 0.43 13.41 -10.01
CA SER A 10 1.57 12.54 -10.28
C SER A 10 2.21 12.01 -9.00
N SER A 11 2.35 12.84 -7.96
CA SER A 11 2.85 12.40 -6.66
C SER A 11 1.91 11.40 -5.99
N MET A 12 0.58 11.59 -6.10
CA MET A 12 -0.39 10.64 -5.56
C MET A 12 -0.37 9.29 -6.29
N ASN A 13 -0.19 9.31 -7.62
CA ASN A 13 -0.03 8.08 -8.40
C ASN A 13 1.27 7.33 -8.05
N ASP A 14 2.37 8.05 -7.84
CA ASP A 14 3.65 7.46 -7.41
C ASP A 14 3.52 6.83 -6.00
N LEU A 15 2.82 7.52 -5.10
CA LEU A 15 2.49 6.97 -3.77
C LEU A 15 1.60 5.71 -3.88
N LEU A 16 0.60 5.70 -4.77
CA LEU A 16 -0.25 4.52 -4.98
C LEU A 16 0.56 3.32 -5.51
N ASP A 17 1.44 3.55 -6.49
CA ASP A 17 2.30 2.49 -7.03
C ASP A 17 3.24 1.93 -5.94
N GLY A 18 3.83 2.83 -5.14
CA GLY A 18 4.66 2.48 -3.99
C GLY A 18 3.91 1.65 -2.94
N GLU A 19 2.70 2.06 -2.55
CA GLU A 19 1.88 1.32 -1.60
C GLU A 19 1.49 -0.08 -2.16
N GLU A 20 1.12 -0.18 -3.44
CA GLU A 20 0.81 -1.46 -4.08
C GLU A 20 2.03 -2.42 -4.09
N GLN A 21 3.21 -1.89 -4.42
CA GLN A 21 4.47 -2.65 -4.36
C GLN A 21 4.74 -3.19 -2.95
N LEU A 22 4.51 -2.36 -1.92
CA LEU A 22 4.71 -2.74 -0.52
C LEU A 22 3.70 -3.80 -0.08
N VAL A 23 2.42 -3.65 -0.41
CA VAL A 23 1.38 -4.65 -0.13
C VAL A 23 1.81 -6.02 -0.66
N LYS A 24 2.17 -6.08 -1.95
CA LYS A 24 2.61 -7.31 -2.62
C LYS A 24 3.86 -7.90 -1.99
N LYS A 25 4.86 -7.06 -1.71
CA LYS A 25 6.13 -7.48 -1.11
C LYS A 25 5.92 -8.10 0.28
N PHE A 26 5.13 -7.46 1.13
CA PHE A 26 4.85 -7.98 2.46
C PHE A 26 3.95 -9.22 2.45
N GLN A 27 2.99 -9.31 1.53
CA GLN A 27 2.24 -10.56 1.32
C GLN A 27 3.16 -11.70 0.89
N MET A 28 4.07 -11.44 -0.04
CA MET A 28 5.04 -12.44 -0.50
C MET A 28 5.97 -12.88 0.64
N LEU A 29 6.46 -11.94 1.46
CA LEU A 29 7.26 -12.25 2.66
C LEU A 29 6.48 -13.06 3.70
N ALA A 30 5.22 -12.71 3.95
CA ALA A 30 4.32 -13.48 4.84
C ALA A 30 4.09 -14.91 4.34
N ASN A 31 4.04 -15.12 3.02
CA ASN A 31 3.88 -16.44 2.41
C ASN A 31 5.19 -17.23 2.33
N SER A 32 6.33 -16.54 2.30
CA SER A 32 7.66 -17.16 2.19
C SER A 32 8.26 -17.51 3.56
N THR A 33 7.71 -16.98 4.65
CA THR A 33 8.15 -17.31 6.01
C THR A 33 7.33 -18.43 6.62
N ASN A 34 8.00 -19.35 7.32
CA ASN A 34 7.37 -20.41 8.10
C ASN A 34 7.11 -20.01 9.56
N ASP A 35 7.69 -18.90 10.00
CA ASP A 35 7.48 -18.39 11.35
C ASP A 35 6.11 -17.69 11.47
N GLN A 36 5.33 -18.11 12.45
CA GLN A 36 3.95 -17.66 12.59
C GLN A 36 3.83 -16.21 13.07
N GLU A 37 4.75 -15.74 13.93
CA GLU A 37 4.78 -14.36 14.40
C GLU A 37 5.20 -13.40 13.28
N LEU A 38 6.22 -13.77 12.50
CA LEU A 38 6.64 -13.01 11.33
C LEU A 38 5.55 -12.98 10.26
N LYS A 39 4.86 -14.10 10.03
CA LYS A 39 3.74 -14.18 9.09
C LYS A 39 2.61 -13.24 9.49
N GLN A 40 2.22 -13.24 10.76
CA GLN A 40 1.22 -12.30 11.28
C GLN A 40 1.69 -10.84 11.17
N THR A 41 2.96 -10.58 11.49
CA THR A 41 3.55 -9.24 11.40
C THR A 41 3.54 -8.72 9.96
N PHE A 42 4.06 -9.49 9.00
CA PHE A 42 4.06 -9.11 7.58
C PHE A 42 2.66 -8.99 7.01
N SER A 43 1.73 -9.86 7.41
CA SER A 43 0.33 -9.77 6.99
C SER A 43 -0.34 -8.49 7.53
N SER A 44 -0.08 -8.13 8.80
CA SER A 44 -0.54 -6.86 9.38
C SER A 44 0.06 -5.64 8.68
N ILE A 45 1.35 -5.68 8.33
CA ILE A 45 2.01 -4.61 7.59
C ILE A 45 1.41 -4.46 6.19
N SER A 46 1.23 -5.57 5.46
CA SER A 46 0.58 -5.57 4.14
C SER A 46 -0.82 -4.98 4.22
N GLN A 47 -1.60 -5.32 5.25
CA GLN A 47 -2.93 -4.77 5.45
C GLN A 47 -2.92 -3.26 5.73
N LYS A 48 -1.95 -2.75 6.50
CA LYS A 48 -1.80 -1.30 6.71
C LYS A 48 -1.49 -0.56 5.41
N HIS A 49 -0.58 -1.08 4.59
CA HIS A 49 -0.29 -0.51 3.27
C HIS A 49 -1.52 -0.54 2.35
N GLN A 50 -2.33 -1.61 2.40
CA GLN A 50 -3.59 -1.66 1.66
C GLN A 50 -4.55 -0.56 2.12
N GLN A 51 -4.65 -0.31 3.44
CA GLN A 51 -5.47 0.79 3.94
C GLN A 51 -4.96 2.17 3.50
N HIS A 52 -3.63 2.37 3.42
CA HIS A 52 -3.06 3.60 2.88
C HIS A 52 -3.41 3.78 1.41
N PHE A 53 -3.24 2.72 0.61
CA PHE A 53 -3.63 2.71 -0.80
C PHE A 53 -5.10 3.09 -0.97
N ASP A 54 -6.00 2.43 -0.23
CA ASP A 54 -7.44 2.70 -0.30
C ASP A 54 -7.77 4.14 0.11
N ALA A 55 -7.08 4.68 1.11
CA ALA A 55 -7.26 6.07 1.56
C ALA A 55 -6.80 7.08 0.50
N ILE A 56 -5.64 6.85 -0.14
CA ILE A 56 -5.13 7.71 -1.22
C ILE A 56 -6.06 7.60 -2.44
N TYR A 57 -6.48 6.39 -2.79
CA TYR A 57 -7.38 6.15 -3.91
C TYR A 57 -8.75 6.82 -3.69
N ALA A 58 -9.27 6.78 -2.46
CA ALA A 58 -10.50 7.48 -2.10
C ALA A 58 -10.38 9.02 -2.20
N LYS A 59 -9.19 9.59 -2.04
CA LYS A 59 -8.93 11.03 -2.23
C LYS A 59 -8.86 11.43 -3.70
N LEU A 60 -8.58 10.48 -4.60
CA LEU A 60 -8.53 10.69 -6.05
C LEU A 60 -9.90 10.52 -6.74
N LYS A 61 -10.88 9.88 -6.08
CA LYS A 61 -12.29 9.86 -6.50
C LYS A 61 -12.99 11.20 -6.24
#